data_AF-A0A345DNE5-F1
#
_entry.id   AF-A0A345DNE5-F1
#
_cell.length_a   1.000
_cell.length_b   1.000
_cell.length_c   1.000
_cell.angle_alpha   90.00
_cell.angle_beta   90.00
_cell.angle_gamma   90.00
#
_symmetry.space_group_name_H-M   'P 1'
#
loop_
_entity.id
_entity.type
_entity.pdbx_description
1 polymer ?
#
loop_
_entity_poly.entity_id
_entity_poly.type
_entity_poly.pdbx_seq_one_letter_code
_entity_poly.pdbx_strand_id
1 'polypeptide(L)'
;MKKWLSIIGAIGLTATSTTTLISCKKENNNENGGGDNKPEPQYNPQQPPEGSNWKLINYKDVDINNNNEKYYFGIRVYGSVNNWIPYGPIKGKEIKQISNFYGCKAIYRWDGDSQPETPTIDKNTGEITDWKEQKGTE
;
A
#
# COMPACT_ATOMS: atom_id res chain seq x y z
N MET A 1 26.89 35.99 39.98
CA MET A 1 27.89 36.40 38.97
C MET A 1 27.74 35.52 37.74
N LYS A 2 27.72 36.14 36.56
CA LYS A 2 27.72 35.53 35.21
C LYS A 2 28.83 34.47 35.09
N LYS A 3 28.70 33.40 34.29
CA LYS A 3 28.70 33.42 32.82
C LYS A 3 28.00 32.19 32.23
N TRP A 4 27.16 32.44 31.22
CA TRP A 4 26.59 31.44 30.31
C TRP A 4 27.67 30.90 29.37
N LEU A 5 27.75 29.57 29.25
CA LEU A 5 28.44 28.91 28.15
C LEU A 5 27.41 28.67 27.04
N SER A 6 27.37 29.65 26.14
CA SER A 6 26.71 29.57 24.85
C SER A 6 27.56 28.70 23.94
N ILE A 7 27.11 27.49 23.62
CA ILE A 7 27.65 26.72 22.49
C ILE A 7 26.63 26.84 21.37
N ILE A 8 26.81 27.92 20.61
CA ILE A 8 26.27 28.05 19.25
C ILE A 8 27.16 27.17 18.39
N GLY A 9 26.74 25.92 18.19
CA GLY A 9 27.26 25.06 17.12
C GLY A 9 26.64 25.52 15.81
N ALA A 10 27.49 25.99 14.91
CA ALA A 10 27.11 26.60 13.64
C ALA A 10 26.16 25.72 12.81
N ILE A 11 25.10 26.36 12.32
CA ILE A 11 24.28 25.94 11.19
C ILE A 11 25.19 25.79 9.98
N GLY A 12 25.16 24.64 9.31
CA GLY A 12 26.02 24.43 8.15
C GLY A 12 25.84 23.12 7.42
N LEU A 13 24.62 22.80 6.98
CA LEU A 13 24.49 22.13 5.68
C LEU A 13 23.18 22.54 5.01
N THR A 14 23.21 23.65 4.29
CA THR A 14 22.27 23.93 3.22
C THR A 14 22.53 22.92 2.10
N ALA A 15 21.80 21.80 2.10
CA ALA A 15 21.64 21.04 0.89
C ALA A 15 20.60 21.76 0.02
N THR A 16 21.06 22.76 -0.73
CA THR A 16 20.27 23.37 -1.79
C THR A 16 20.21 22.36 -2.94
N SER A 17 19.30 21.38 -2.85
CA SER A 17 18.99 20.50 -3.98
C SER A 17 18.22 21.31 -5.02
N THR A 18 18.96 22.09 -5.79
CA THR A 18 18.43 22.76 -6.97
C THR A 18 18.66 21.83 -8.15
N THR A 19 17.70 21.82 -9.08
CA THR A 19 17.72 21.19 -10.41
C THR A 19 17.40 19.68 -10.39
N THR A 20 16.37 19.17 -11.06
CA THR A 20 15.44 19.71 -12.06
C THR A 20 14.18 18.86 -12.01
N LEU A 21 13.00 19.44 -11.76
CA LEU A 21 11.76 18.79 -12.19
C LEU A 21 11.74 18.86 -13.72
N ILE A 22 12.27 17.83 -14.38
CA ILE A 22 12.06 17.66 -15.81
C ILE A 22 10.59 17.30 -15.97
N SER A 23 9.77 18.34 -16.13
CA SER A 23 8.46 18.22 -16.73
C SER A 23 8.67 17.56 -18.08
N CYS A 24 8.14 16.35 -18.26
CA CYS A 24 8.02 15.73 -19.57
C CYS A 24 7.02 16.55 -20.40
N LYS A 25 7.47 17.68 -20.94
CA LYS A 25 6.80 18.30 -22.08
C LYS A 25 7.06 17.41 -23.29
N LYS A 26 6.14 16.48 -23.53
CA LYS A 26 5.99 15.87 -24.85
C LYS A 26 4.86 16.57 -25.56
N GLU A 27 5.20 17.67 -26.22
CA GLU A 27 4.39 18.17 -27.32
C GLU A 27 4.95 17.57 -28.61
N ASN A 28 4.19 16.64 -29.19
CA ASN A 28 4.26 16.37 -30.63
C ASN A 28 2.82 16.18 -31.12
N ASN A 29 2.43 17.09 -32.00
CA ASN A 29 1.17 17.14 -32.70
C ASN A 29 1.29 16.31 -33.98
N ASN A 30 0.50 15.24 -34.13
CA ASN A 30 -0.24 14.89 -35.36
C ASN A 30 -0.70 13.41 -35.38
N GLU A 31 -1.90 13.25 -35.97
CA GLU A 31 -2.46 12.06 -36.62
C GLU A 31 -2.97 10.88 -35.77
N ASN A 32 -4.26 11.00 -35.44
CA ASN A 32 -5.36 10.08 -35.76
C ASN A 32 -5.11 8.55 -35.68
N GLY A 33 -5.78 7.93 -34.72
CA GLY A 33 -6.33 6.57 -34.85
C GLY A 33 -5.39 5.42 -34.52
N GLY A 34 -5.19 5.15 -33.24
CA GLY A 34 -4.54 3.92 -32.78
C GLY A 34 -4.90 3.67 -31.32
N GLY A 35 -5.61 2.57 -31.05
CA GLY A 35 -6.18 2.26 -29.74
C GLY A 35 -5.20 2.45 -28.58
N ASP A 36 -5.69 3.10 -27.53
CA ASP A 36 -5.00 3.35 -26.28
C ASP A 36 -4.68 2.04 -25.54
N ASN A 37 -3.69 1.30 -26.02
CA ASN A 37 -3.01 0.27 -25.22
C ASN A 37 -1.98 0.95 -24.30
N LYS A 38 -2.40 1.98 -23.56
CA LYS A 38 -1.60 2.52 -22.46
C LYS A 38 -1.40 1.35 -21.48
N PRO A 39 -0.17 0.92 -21.16
CA PRO A 39 0.02 -0.13 -20.18
C PRO A 39 -0.68 0.32 -18.89
N GLU A 40 -1.56 -0.51 -18.34
CA GLU A 40 -2.03 -0.30 -16.98
C GLU A 40 -0.78 -0.15 -16.10
N PRO A 41 -0.71 0.87 -15.22
CA PRO A 41 0.39 0.96 -14.28
C PRO A 41 0.48 -0.38 -13.53
N GLN A 42 1.62 -1.06 -13.70
CA GLN A 42 1.85 -2.35 -13.08
C GLN A 42 2.07 -2.10 -11.59
N TYR A 43 1.03 -2.37 -10.80
CA TYR A 43 1.14 -2.33 -9.35
C TYR A 43 1.89 -3.56 -8.86
N ASN A 44 2.97 -3.31 -8.12
CA ASN A 44 3.74 -4.35 -7.46
C ASN A 44 3.34 -4.39 -5.98
N PRO A 45 2.75 -5.50 -5.50
CA PRO A 45 2.39 -5.64 -4.10
C PRO A 45 3.59 -5.44 -3.16
N GLN A 46 3.43 -4.63 -2.12
CA GLN A 46 4.46 -4.46 -1.11
C GLN A 46 4.56 -5.71 -0.22
N GLN A 47 5.78 -6.06 0.18
CA GLN A 47 5.94 -7.06 1.24
C GLN A 47 5.65 -6.41 2.60
N PRO A 48 4.96 -7.11 3.51
CA PRO A 48 4.87 -6.70 4.91
C PRO A 48 6.26 -6.54 5.55
N PRO A 49 6.38 -5.74 6.63
CA PRO A 49 7.62 -5.62 7.39
C PRO A 49 8.12 -6.96 7.93
N GLU A 50 9.42 -7.08 8.17
CA GLU A 50 9.98 -8.26 8.82
C GLU A 50 9.39 -8.42 10.23
N GLY A 51 8.93 -9.64 10.55
CA GLY A 51 8.23 -9.93 11.82
C GLY A 51 6.73 -9.59 11.82
N SER A 52 6.18 -9.12 10.69
CA SER A 52 4.74 -8.87 10.57
C SER A 52 3.91 -10.14 10.68
N ASN A 53 2.74 -10.02 11.29
CA ASN A 53 1.69 -11.03 11.22
C ASN A 53 0.93 -11.00 9.88
N TRP A 54 1.08 -9.94 9.08
CA TRP A 54 0.57 -9.91 7.72
C TRP A 54 1.47 -10.71 6.79
N LYS A 55 0.85 -11.46 5.87
CA LYS A 55 1.55 -12.19 4.80
C LYS A 55 0.89 -11.91 3.46
N LEU A 56 1.69 -11.52 2.46
CA LEU A 56 1.22 -11.48 1.07
C LEU A 56 0.97 -12.91 0.60
N ILE A 57 -0.20 -13.15 -0.01
CA ILE A 57 -0.59 -14.47 -0.50
C ILE A 57 -1.16 -14.40 -1.92
N ASN A 58 -1.24 -15.55 -2.59
CA ASN A 58 -2.00 -15.65 -3.81
C ASN A 58 -3.51 -15.74 -3.50
N TYR A 59 -4.36 -15.26 -4.41
CA TYR A 59 -5.81 -15.41 -4.28
C TYR A 59 -6.25 -16.88 -4.20
N LYS A 60 -5.48 -17.80 -4.80
CA LYS A 60 -5.71 -19.25 -4.74
C LYS A 60 -5.48 -19.83 -3.35
N ASP A 61 -4.68 -19.15 -2.52
CA ASP A 61 -4.33 -19.57 -1.17
C ASP A 61 -5.29 -18.98 -0.12
N VAL A 62 -6.31 -18.23 -0.55
CA VAL A 62 -7.38 -17.76 0.33
C VAL A 62 -8.22 -18.98 0.71
N ASP A 63 -7.96 -19.51 1.89
CA ASP A 63 -8.70 -20.67 2.39
C ASP A 63 -10.10 -20.23 2.86
N ILE A 64 -11.07 -20.45 1.98
CA ILE A 64 -12.50 -20.17 2.21
C ILE A 64 -13.26 -21.39 2.76
N ASN A 65 -12.65 -22.58 2.72
CA ASN A 65 -13.36 -23.85 2.90
C ASN A 65 -13.07 -24.51 4.26
N ASN A 66 -11.97 -24.19 4.96
CA ASN A 66 -11.62 -24.82 6.24
C ASN A 66 -11.93 -23.97 7.47
N ASN A 67 -13.17 -23.48 7.63
CA ASN A 67 -13.59 -22.73 8.83
C ASN A 67 -12.67 -21.55 9.19
N ASN A 68 -12.10 -20.90 8.18
CA ASN A 68 -10.94 -20.06 8.36
C ASN A 68 -11.19 -18.87 9.28
N GLU A 69 -10.59 -18.94 10.47
CA GLU A 69 -10.59 -17.87 11.47
C GLU A 69 -9.62 -16.75 11.12
N LYS A 70 -8.76 -16.95 10.11
CA LYS A 70 -7.85 -15.91 9.63
C LYS A 70 -8.61 -14.79 8.94
N TYR A 71 -8.04 -13.59 9.07
CA TYR A 71 -8.53 -12.38 8.45
C TYR A 71 -7.75 -12.07 7.18
N TYR A 72 -8.43 -11.48 6.21
CA TYR A 72 -7.85 -11.12 4.92
C TYR A 72 -8.19 -9.68 4.57
N PHE A 73 -7.27 -8.96 3.94
CA PHE A 73 -7.63 -7.76 3.20
C PHE A 73 -7.02 -7.77 1.80
N GLY A 74 -7.73 -7.15 0.86
CA GLY A 74 -7.28 -6.96 -0.50
C GLY A 74 -7.07 -5.49 -0.79
N ILE A 75 -6.19 -5.19 -1.76
CA ILE A 75 -6.02 -3.85 -2.31
C ILE A 75 -6.57 -3.87 -3.72
N ARG A 76 -7.49 -2.95 -4.03
CA ARG A 76 -8.06 -2.83 -5.37
C ARG A 76 -8.18 -1.38 -5.81
N VAL A 77 -8.25 -1.20 -7.12
CA VAL A 77 -8.56 0.07 -7.76
C VAL A 77 -10.07 0.13 -7.97
N TYR A 78 -10.72 1.22 -7.56
CA TYR A 78 -12.15 1.39 -7.70
C TYR A 78 -12.51 2.65 -8.52
N GLY A 79 -13.38 2.47 -9.51
CA GLY A 79 -13.96 3.53 -10.32
C GLY A 79 -13.01 4.16 -11.35
N SER A 80 -13.53 5.13 -12.10
CA SER A 80 -12.84 5.78 -13.23
C SER A 80 -11.69 6.71 -12.83
N VAL A 81 -11.52 6.97 -11.53
CA VAL A 81 -10.51 7.89 -10.98
C VAL A 81 -9.27 7.17 -10.42
N ASN A 82 -9.17 5.85 -10.60
CA ASN A 82 -8.06 5.03 -10.11
C ASN A 82 -7.81 5.14 -8.61
N ASN A 83 -8.87 5.25 -7.80
CA ASN A 83 -8.73 5.32 -6.35
C ASN A 83 -8.41 3.94 -5.77
N TRP A 84 -7.28 3.84 -5.10
CA TRP A 84 -6.86 2.67 -4.37
C TRP A 84 -7.59 2.59 -3.03
N ILE A 85 -8.20 1.45 -2.75
CA ILE A 85 -8.94 1.21 -1.52
C ILE A 85 -8.59 -0.15 -0.92
N PRO A 86 -8.51 -0.24 0.42
CA PRO A 86 -8.50 -1.52 1.10
C PRO A 86 -9.89 -2.15 1.07
N TYR A 87 -9.93 -3.47 0.98
CA TYR A 87 -11.13 -4.28 1.12
C TYR A 87 -10.90 -5.32 2.21
N GLY A 88 -11.34 -5.01 3.44
CA GLY A 88 -11.15 -5.84 4.62
C GLY A 88 -10.71 -5.04 5.86
N PRO A 89 -10.34 -5.72 6.95
CA PRO A 89 -10.19 -7.17 7.09
C PRO A 89 -11.52 -7.91 7.16
N ILE A 90 -11.61 -9.06 6.48
CA ILE A 90 -12.79 -9.94 6.45
C ILE A 90 -12.34 -11.34 6.88
N LYS A 91 -13.13 -12.02 7.72
CA LYS A 91 -12.86 -13.42 8.08
C LYS A 91 -13.00 -14.30 6.85
N GLY A 92 -12.10 -15.28 6.66
CA GLY A 92 -12.14 -16.17 5.50
C GLY A 92 -13.51 -16.81 5.25
N LYS A 93 -14.20 -17.24 6.32
CA LYS A 93 -15.57 -17.81 6.25
C LYS A 93 -16.66 -16.84 5.76
N GLU A 94 -16.43 -15.53 5.85
CA GLU A 94 -17.37 -14.47 5.45
C GLU A 94 -17.11 -13.97 4.02
N ILE A 95 -16.02 -14.43 3.39
CA ILE A 95 -15.69 -14.09 2.01
C ILE A 95 -16.64 -14.86 1.09
N LYS A 96 -17.62 -14.15 0.52
CA LYS A 96 -18.51 -14.67 -0.52
C LYS A 96 -17.76 -14.84 -1.85
N GLN A 97 -16.94 -15.90 -1.90
CA GLN A 97 -16.10 -16.39 -2.99
C GLN A 97 -14.90 -15.52 -3.45
N ILE A 98 -13.89 -16.23 -3.95
CA ILE A 98 -12.63 -15.73 -4.56
C ILE A 98 -12.87 -14.58 -5.54
N SER A 99 -14.04 -14.49 -6.18
CA SER A 99 -14.42 -13.42 -7.11
C SER A 99 -14.24 -12.01 -6.52
N ASN A 100 -14.51 -11.80 -5.24
CA ASN A 100 -14.30 -10.50 -4.59
C ASN A 100 -12.82 -10.11 -4.48
N PHE A 101 -11.95 -11.12 -4.41
CA PHE A 101 -10.50 -10.97 -4.31
C PHE A 101 -9.79 -11.10 -5.67
N TYR A 102 -10.42 -11.67 -6.69
CA TYR A 102 -9.89 -11.79 -8.06
C TYR A 102 -9.59 -10.41 -8.68
N GLY A 103 -10.38 -9.39 -8.34
CA GLY A 103 -10.16 -8.01 -8.77
C GLY A 103 -9.15 -7.24 -7.91
N CYS A 104 -8.61 -7.85 -6.85
CA CYS A 104 -7.59 -7.22 -6.03
C CYS A 104 -6.22 -7.33 -6.70
N LYS A 105 -5.46 -6.25 -6.67
CA LYS A 105 -4.08 -6.19 -7.15
C LYS A 105 -3.10 -6.80 -6.12
N ALA A 106 -3.47 -6.85 -4.84
CA ALA A 106 -2.75 -7.57 -3.78
C ALA A 106 -3.72 -8.12 -2.73
N ILE A 107 -3.32 -9.20 -2.05
CA ILE A 107 -4.09 -9.87 -1.01
C ILE A 107 -3.17 -10.26 0.13
N TYR A 108 -3.58 -9.95 1.35
CA TYR A 108 -2.82 -10.26 2.55
C TYR A 108 -3.67 -11.05 3.53
N ARG A 109 -3.04 -12.02 4.17
CA ARG A 109 -3.60 -12.82 5.26
C ARG A 109 -2.97 -12.39 6.58
N TRP A 110 -3.80 -12.29 7.61
CA TRP A 110 -3.36 -12.07 8.98
C TRP A 110 -3.17 -13.41 9.68
N ASP A 111 -1.96 -13.66 10.19
CA ASP A 111 -1.63 -14.88 10.93
C ASP A 111 -1.72 -14.73 12.45
N GLY A 112 -1.92 -13.52 12.97
CA GLY A 112 -2.05 -13.25 14.42
C GLY A 112 -3.35 -13.79 15.03
N ASP A 113 -3.42 -13.76 16.36
CA ASP A 113 -4.50 -14.42 17.14
C ASP A 113 -5.77 -13.57 17.29
N SER A 114 -5.64 -12.26 17.14
CA SER A 114 -6.75 -11.30 17.27
C SER A 114 -7.19 -10.74 15.93
N GLN A 115 -8.36 -10.09 15.90
CA GLN A 115 -8.79 -9.34 14.72
C GLN A 115 -7.81 -8.18 14.45
N PRO A 116 -7.23 -8.09 13.25
CA PRO A 116 -6.34 -6.98 12.93
C PRO A 116 -7.12 -5.70 12.63
N GLU A 117 -6.41 -4.59 12.67
CA GLU A 117 -6.84 -3.33 12.05
C GLU A 117 -6.52 -3.34 10.54
N THR A 118 -7.27 -2.57 9.76
CA THR A 118 -7.00 -2.41 8.31
C THR A 118 -5.75 -1.56 8.09
N PRO A 119 -4.76 -2.01 7.30
CA PRO A 119 -3.66 -1.16 6.90
C PRO A 119 -4.12 0.12 6.18
N THR A 120 -3.38 1.21 6.39
CA THR A 120 -3.65 2.49 5.74
C THR A 120 -2.99 2.51 4.35
N ILE A 121 -3.74 2.97 3.35
CA ILE A 121 -3.31 2.98 1.95
C ILE A 121 -3.36 4.40 1.41
N ASP A 122 -2.32 4.82 0.69
CA ASP A 122 -2.38 6.02 -0.14
C ASP A 122 -3.32 5.79 -1.32
N LYS A 123 -4.41 6.55 -1.34
CA LYS A 123 -5.49 6.39 -2.32
C LYS A 123 -5.09 6.64 -3.77
N ASN A 124 -3.96 7.30 -4.03
CA ASN A 124 -3.53 7.65 -5.38
C ASN A 124 -2.57 6.60 -5.95
N THR A 125 -1.79 5.96 -5.07
CA THR A 125 -0.69 5.06 -5.46
C THR A 125 -0.94 3.59 -5.11
N GLY A 126 -1.79 3.32 -4.12
CA GLY A 126 -2.01 1.97 -3.59
C GLY A 126 -0.90 1.52 -2.63
N GLU A 127 0.01 2.42 -2.26
CA GLU A 127 1.06 2.12 -1.30
C GLU A 127 0.49 2.01 0.10
N ILE A 128 0.94 0.99 0.85
CA ILE A 128 0.59 0.84 2.27
C ILE A 128 1.50 1.77 3.06
N THR A 129 0.93 2.75 3.74
CA THR A 129 1.68 3.75 4.53
C THR A 129 1.77 3.38 6.01
N ASP A 130 0.88 2.48 6.48
CA ASP A 130 0.88 1.97 7.85
C ASP A 130 0.24 0.58 7.87
N TRP A 131 0.96 -0.42 8.38
CA TRP A 131 0.51 -1.82 8.46
C TRP A 131 -0.39 -2.11 9.66
N LYS A 132 -0.58 -1.14 10.57
CA LYS A 132 -1.45 -1.25 11.76
C LYS A 132 -1.22 -2.54 12.56
N GLU A 133 0.04 -2.87 12.77
CA GLU A 133 0.41 -4.08 13.52
C GLU A 133 0.10 -3.92 15.00
N GLN A 134 -0.73 -4.82 15.53
CA GLN A 134 -0.91 -4.97 16.96
C GLN A 134 0.22 -5.86 17.49
N LYS A 135 1.29 -5.25 18.01
CA LYS A 135 2.26 -5.98 18.82
C LYS A 135 1.57 -6.26 20.14
N GLY A 136 1.34 -7.55 20.44
CA GLY A 136 0.79 -7.95 21.73
C GLY A 136 1.62 -7.30 22.84
N THR A 137 0.94 -6.65 23.76
CA THR A 137 1.57 -6.20 25.01
C THR A 137 2.02 -7.47 25.73
N GLU A 138 3.34 -7.72 25.77
CA GLU A 138 3.94 -8.76 26.63
C GLU A 138 3.66 -8.49 28.11
#